data_AF-A0A0N8R7H6-F1
#
_entry.id   AF-A0A0N8R7H6-F1
#
_cell.length_a   1.000
_cell.length_b   1.000
_cell.length_c   1.000
_cell.angle_alpha   90.00
_cell.angle_beta   90.00
_cell.angle_gamma   90.00
#
_symmetry.space_group_name_H-M   'P 1'
#
loop_
_entity.id
_entity.type
_entity.pdbx_description
1 polymer ?
#
loop_
_entity_poly.entity_id
_entity_poly.type
_entity_poly.pdbx_seq_one_letter_code
_entity_poly.pdbx_strand_id
1 'polypeptide(L)'
;MPAGGELTLDGLLDIMAGRNLPLAINIKADGLAQALAETFARYGHTNWFAFDMAVPDMRSYLNANLITYTRLSDVEPSPAWLEQAAGVWLDGFEGEWFSNQVIGDLLSLGKRICVVSPELHGRGHDALWQQLLEFRSQDRLTLCTDLPADAATFFT
;
A
#
# COMPACT_ATOMS: atom_id res chain seq x y z
N MET A 1 -16.05 -13.21 -6.87
CA MET A 1 -15.61 -14.29 -5.94
C MET A 1 -14.63 -15.17 -6.67
N PRO A 2 -13.54 -15.60 -6.03
CA PRO A 2 -12.58 -16.52 -6.65
C PRO A 2 -13.25 -17.85 -7.00
N ALA A 3 -12.90 -18.41 -8.15
CA ALA A 3 -13.40 -19.67 -8.70
C ALA A 3 -12.43 -20.83 -8.47
N GLY A 4 -11.23 -20.58 -7.95
CA GLY A 4 -10.22 -21.59 -7.58
C GLY A 4 -9.17 -21.88 -8.66
N GLY A 5 -9.18 -21.13 -9.77
CA GLY A 5 -8.18 -21.22 -10.84
C GLY A 5 -7.25 -19.99 -10.90
N GLU A 6 -7.44 -19.03 -10.01
CA GLU A 6 -6.62 -17.83 -9.91
C GLU A 6 -5.21 -18.17 -9.43
N LEU A 7 -4.25 -17.28 -9.74
CA LEU A 7 -2.90 -17.37 -9.21
C LEU A 7 -2.95 -17.32 -7.67
N THR A 8 -2.40 -18.35 -7.02
CA THR A 8 -2.28 -18.40 -5.57
C THR A 8 -1.13 -17.53 -5.09
N LEU A 9 -1.11 -17.21 -3.79
CA LEU A 9 0.03 -16.50 -3.19
C LEU A 9 1.32 -17.32 -3.29
N ASP A 10 1.28 -18.62 -3.02
CA ASP A 10 2.42 -19.53 -3.23
C ASP A 10 2.91 -19.48 -4.68
N GLY A 11 1.98 -19.54 -5.66
CA GLY A 11 2.32 -19.46 -7.08
C GLY A 11 2.95 -18.12 -7.48
N LEU A 12 2.49 -17.00 -6.92
CA LEU A 12 3.13 -15.70 -7.11
C LEU A 12 4.56 -15.70 -6.55
N LEU A 13 4.75 -16.21 -5.33
CA LEU A 13 6.05 -16.24 -4.66
C LEU A 13 7.04 -17.18 -5.37
N ASP A 14 6.55 -18.29 -5.93
CA ASP A 14 7.33 -19.17 -6.81
C ASP A 14 7.82 -18.42 -8.06
N ILE A 15 6.95 -17.64 -8.73
CA ILE A 15 7.32 -16.80 -9.88
C ILE A 15 8.36 -15.75 -9.47
N MET A 16 8.26 -15.20 -8.27
CA MET A 16 9.24 -14.24 -7.76
C MET A 16 10.61 -14.87 -7.55
N ALA A 17 10.71 -16.18 -7.38
CA ALA A 17 11.97 -16.94 -7.33
C ALA A 17 12.98 -16.34 -6.34
N GLY A 18 12.51 -15.93 -5.16
CA GLY A 18 13.32 -15.33 -4.09
C GLY A 18 13.68 -13.85 -4.28
N ARG A 19 13.20 -13.19 -5.34
CA ARG A 19 13.35 -11.73 -5.49
C ARG A 19 12.51 -11.02 -4.44
N ASN A 20 13.17 -10.33 -3.50
CA ASN A 20 12.52 -9.64 -2.38
C ASN A 20 11.97 -8.25 -2.78
N LEU A 21 11.20 -8.18 -3.87
CA LEU A 21 10.56 -6.95 -4.33
C LEU A 21 9.38 -6.58 -3.41
N PRO A 22 9.04 -5.27 -3.28
CA PRO A 22 7.93 -4.85 -2.44
C PRO A 22 6.61 -5.44 -2.92
N LEU A 23 5.84 -6.01 -1.99
CA LEU A 23 4.48 -6.49 -2.26
C LEU A 23 3.46 -5.76 -1.36
N ALA A 24 2.53 -5.07 -1.99
CA ALA A 24 1.35 -4.51 -1.32
C ALA A 24 0.21 -5.53 -1.37
N ILE A 25 -0.17 -6.07 -0.22
CA ILE A 25 -1.20 -7.13 -0.12
C ILE A 25 -2.53 -6.51 0.28
N ASN A 26 -3.43 -6.38 -0.69
CA ASN A 26 -4.79 -5.90 -0.43
C ASN A 26 -5.62 -7.03 0.21
N ILE A 27 -6.13 -6.79 1.41
CA ILE A 27 -6.94 -7.75 2.14
C ILE A 27 -8.41 -7.61 1.74
N LYS A 28 -9.01 -8.72 1.28
CA LYS A 28 -10.41 -8.77 0.84
C LYS A 28 -11.31 -9.64 1.71
N ALA A 29 -10.74 -10.27 2.74
CA ALA A 29 -11.46 -11.09 3.72
C ALA A 29 -10.72 -11.09 5.06
N ASP A 30 -11.48 -11.08 6.15
CA ASP A 30 -10.95 -11.07 7.51
C ASP A 30 -10.32 -12.41 7.90
N GLY A 31 -9.45 -12.40 8.93
CA GLY A 31 -8.87 -13.61 9.50
C GLY A 31 -7.68 -14.20 8.73
N LEU A 32 -7.14 -13.47 7.75
CA LEU A 32 -6.02 -13.93 6.92
C LEU A 32 -4.63 -13.68 7.52
N ALA A 33 -4.52 -12.93 8.62
CA ALA A 33 -3.24 -12.49 9.18
C ALA A 33 -2.23 -13.64 9.38
N GLN A 34 -2.64 -14.71 10.06
CA GLN A 34 -1.74 -15.81 10.37
C GLN A 34 -1.36 -16.63 9.13
N ALA A 35 -2.30 -16.89 8.22
CA ALA A 35 -2.03 -17.61 6.98
C ALA A 35 -1.04 -16.86 6.07
N LEU A 36 -1.15 -15.52 6.02
CA LEU A 36 -0.19 -14.67 5.31
C LEU A 36 1.18 -14.72 5.98
N ALA A 37 1.24 -14.54 7.30
CA ALA A 37 2.49 -14.60 8.06
C ALA A 37 3.26 -15.90 7.81
N GLU A 38 2.56 -17.04 7.92
CA GLU A 38 3.15 -18.36 7.70
C GLU A 38 3.61 -18.53 6.26
N THR A 39 2.83 -18.07 5.27
CA THR A 39 3.20 -18.19 3.85
C THR A 39 4.43 -17.36 3.51
N PHE A 40 4.46 -16.07 3.87
CA PHE A 40 5.64 -15.24 3.60
C PHE A 40 6.89 -15.74 4.35
N ALA A 41 6.73 -16.23 5.60
CA ALA A 41 7.83 -16.81 6.36
C ALA A 41 8.38 -18.09 5.71
N ARG A 42 7.52 -18.98 5.21
CA ARG A 42 7.94 -20.21 4.48
C ARG A 42 8.81 -19.88 3.27
N TYR A 43 8.48 -18.79 2.57
CA TYR A 43 9.22 -18.32 1.39
C TYR A 43 10.41 -17.41 1.74
N GLY A 44 10.59 -17.03 3.01
CA GLY A 44 11.62 -16.07 3.42
C GLY A 44 11.45 -14.67 2.82
N HIS A 45 10.24 -14.34 2.34
CA HIS A 45 9.96 -13.05 1.71
C HIS A 45 9.57 -12.03 2.77
N THR A 46 10.32 -10.93 2.86
CA THR A 46 10.24 -9.97 3.98
C THR A 46 9.75 -8.60 3.54
N ASN A 47 9.78 -8.31 2.25
CA ASN A 47 9.40 -7.02 1.70
C ASN A 47 7.93 -7.01 1.28
N TRP A 48 7.04 -6.98 2.25
CA TRP A 48 5.60 -6.93 2.03
C TRP A 48 4.88 -6.18 3.14
N PHE A 49 3.69 -5.68 2.84
CA PHE A 49 2.78 -5.08 3.81
C PHE A 49 1.33 -5.39 3.45
N ALA A 50 0.45 -5.42 4.46
CA ALA A 50 -0.99 -5.58 4.28
C ALA A 50 -1.71 -4.22 4.37
N PHE A 51 -2.77 -4.05 3.59
CA PHE A 51 -3.63 -2.88 3.63
C PHE A 51 -5.08 -3.26 3.28
N ASP A 52 -6.02 -2.34 3.48
CA ASP A 52 -7.46 -2.52 3.16
C ASP A 52 -8.18 -3.59 4.02
N MET A 53 -7.64 -3.92 5.20
CA MET A 53 -8.36 -4.71 6.19
C MET A 53 -9.53 -3.93 6.78
N ALA A 54 -10.59 -4.63 7.21
CA ALA A 54 -11.53 -4.03 8.14
C ALA A 54 -10.80 -3.59 9.43
N VAL A 55 -11.19 -2.43 10.00
CA VAL A 55 -10.53 -1.86 11.19
C VAL A 55 -10.43 -2.85 12.38
N PRO A 56 -11.47 -3.66 12.69
CA PRO A 56 -11.35 -4.69 13.73
C PRO A 56 -10.37 -5.82 13.36
N ASP A 57 -10.33 -6.22 12.09
CA ASP A 57 -9.44 -7.29 11.60
C ASP A 57 -7.97 -6.84 11.59
N MET A 58 -7.70 -5.57 11.28
CA MET A 58 -6.36 -4.97 11.35
C MET A 58 -5.67 -5.20 12.70
N ARG A 59 -6.44 -5.27 13.81
CA ARG A 59 -5.90 -5.58 15.14
C ARG A 59 -5.16 -6.93 15.17
N SER A 60 -5.63 -7.93 14.43
CA SER A 60 -4.98 -9.25 14.36
C SER A 60 -3.61 -9.18 13.69
N TYR A 61 -3.47 -8.37 12.64
CA TYR A 61 -2.21 -8.12 11.95
C TYR A 61 -1.21 -7.39 12.85
N LEU A 62 -1.67 -6.36 13.57
CA LEU A 62 -0.83 -5.62 14.52
C LEU A 62 -0.34 -6.52 15.65
N ASN A 63 -1.21 -7.35 16.24
CA ASN A 63 -0.83 -8.31 17.29
C ASN A 63 0.17 -9.36 16.80
N ALA A 64 0.11 -9.72 15.51
CA ALA A 64 1.06 -10.61 14.86
C ALA A 64 2.36 -9.90 14.39
N ASN A 65 2.52 -8.60 14.68
CA ASN A 65 3.64 -7.76 14.24
C ASN A 65 3.82 -7.71 12.71
N LEU A 66 2.72 -7.84 11.96
CA LEU A 66 2.75 -7.71 10.51
C LEU A 66 2.77 -6.24 10.11
N ILE A 67 3.49 -5.93 9.02
CA ILE A 67 3.58 -4.58 8.49
C ILE A 67 2.23 -4.21 7.88
N THR A 68 1.61 -3.16 8.40
CA THR A 68 0.28 -2.70 7.96
C THR A 68 0.30 -1.24 7.53
N TYR A 69 -0.45 -0.93 6.48
CA TYR A 69 -0.70 0.44 6.05
C TYR A 69 -2.17 0.77 6.30
N THR A 70 -2.42 1.79 7.13
CA THR A 70 -3.79 2.28 7.35
C THR A 70 -4.22 3.16 6.19
N ARG A 71 -5.49 3.10 5.80
CA ARG A 71 -6.02 4.02 4.80
C ARG A 71 -6.18 5.42 5.40
N LEU A 72 -5.86 6.42 4.59
CA LEU A 72 -6.25 7.81 4.78
C LEU A 72 -6.82 8.30 3.44
N SER A 73 -8.06 8.78 3.45
CA SER A 73 -8.74 9.24 2.23
C SER A 73 -9.80 10.32 2.51
N ASP A 74 -10.42 10.81 1.46
CA ASP A 74 -11.58 11.71 1.48
C ASP A 74 -12.81 11.10 2.18
N VAL A 75 -12.97 9.78 2.09
CA VAL A 75 -14.04 9.03 2.77
C VAL A 75 -13.65 8.54 4.17
N GLU A 76 -12.36 8.35 4.42
CA GLU A 76 -11.80 7.90 5.70
C GLU A 76 -10.71 8.89 6.17
N PRO A 77 -11.09 10.10 6.63
CA PRO A 77 -10.15 11.18 6.94
C PRO A 77 -9.40 10.98 8.27
N SER A 78 -9.77 9.97 9.06
CA SER A 78 -9.15 9.65 10.34
C SER A 78 -8.61 8.21 10.28
N PRO A 79 -7.31 8.02 10.02
CA PRO A 79 -6.73 6.71 9.80
C PRO A 79 -6.70 5.91 11.11
N ALA A 80 -7.29 4.72 11.10
CA ALA A 80 -7.30 3.84 12.25
C ALA A 80 -5.89 3.37 12.60
N TRP A 81 -5.59 3.24 13.90
CA TRP A 81 -4.31 2.70 14.38
C TRP A 81 -3.07 3.42 13.81
N LEU A 82 -3.18 4.71 13.47
CA LEU A 82 -2.09 5.46 12.82
C LEU A 82 -0.78 5.35 13.59
N GLU A 83 -0.81 5.42 14.92
CA GLU A 83 0.39 5.30 15.76
C GLU A 83 1.09 3.94 15.56
N GLN A 84 0.33 2.85 15.52
CA GLN A 84 0.83 1.48 15.41
C GLN A 84 1.13 1.05 13.96
N ALA A 85 0.41 1.59 12.98
CA ALA A 85 0.59 1.27 11.57
C ALA A 85 1.99 1.69 11.08
N ALA A 86 2.61 0.87 10.24
CA ALA A 86 3.93 1.14 9.70
C ALA A 86 3.90 2.19 8.58
N GLY A 87 2.76 2.31 7.90
CA GLY A 87 2.57 3.27 6.82
C GLY A 87 1.12 3.67 6.60
N VAL A 88 0.92 4.46 5.56
CA VAL A 88 -0.37 4.99 5.12
C VAL A 88 -0.60 4.63 3.66
N TRP A 89 -1.78 4.09 3.39
CA TRP A 89 -2.34 3.96 2.05
C TRP A 89 -3.15 5.22 1.76
N LEU A 90 -2.55 6.17 1.04
CA LEU A 90 -3.10 7.49 0.80
C LEU A 90 -3.91 7.48 -0.49
N ASP A 91 -5.23 7.52 -0.35
CA ASP A 91 -6.17 7.34 -1.46
C ASP A 91 -7.10 8.54 -1.58
N GLY A 92 -7.64 8.78 -2.77
CA GLY A 92 -8.64 9.82 -3.01
C GLY A 92 -9.68 9.29 -3.97
N PHE A 93 -10.84 8.88 -3.48
CA PHE A 93 -11.86 8.23 -4.31
C PHE A 93 -12.58 9.24 -5.22
N GLU A 94 -12.99 10.39 -4.67
CA GLU A 94 -13.82 11.37 -5.37
C GLU A 94 -13.02 12.59 -5.84
N GLY A 95 -11.98 12.99 -5.09
CA GLY A 95 -11.09 14.11 -5.46
C GLY A 95 -9.65 13.95 -4.98
N GLU A 96 -8.76 14.79 -5.52
CA GLU A 96 -7.52 15.12 -4.83
C GLU A 96 -7.86 16.01 -3.63
N TRP A 97 -7.60 15.53 -2.42
CA TRP A 97 -7.97 16.21 -1.18
C TRP A 97 -6.75 16.52 -0.29
N PHE A 98 -5.60 15.89 -0.56
CA PHE A 98 -4.38 16.04 0.22
C PHE A 98 -3.36 16.92 -0.52
N SER A 99 -2.56 17.66 0.25
CA SER A 99 -1.48 18.50 -0.26
C SER A 99 -0.10 17.89 0.08
N ASN A 100 0.97 18.52 -0.43
CA ASN A 100 2.34 18.17 -0.05
C ASN A 100 2.59 18.32 1.46
N GLN A 101 1.86 19.22 2.13
CA GLN A 101 1.94 19.34 3.59
C GLN A 101 1.46 18.05 4.27
N VAL A 102 0.37 17.45 3.81
CA VAL A 102 -0.16 16.20 4.38
C VAL A 102 0.86 15.06 4.23
N ILE A 103 1.48 14.95 3.05
CA ILE A 103 2.53 13.96 2.79
C ILE A 103 3.74 14.22 3.71
N GLY A 104 4.19 15.47 3.80
CA GLY A 104 5.31 15.87 4.64
C GLY A 104 5.07 15.58 6.13
N ASP A 105 3.88 15.86 6.63
CA ASP A 105 3.49 15.60 8.02
C ASP A 105 3.54 14.10 8.32
N LEU A 106 2.97 13.26 7.45
CA LEU A 106 3.03 11.81 7.60
C LEU A 106 4.47 11.27 7.57
N LEU A 107 5.31 11.77 6.68
CA LEU A 107 6.73 11.42 6.63
C LEU A 107 7.47 11.83 7.92
N SER A 108 7.12 12.98 8.49
CA SER A 108 7.68 13.49 9.75
C SER A 108 7.31 12.61 10.95
N LEU A 109 6.14 11.97 10.91
CA LEU A 109 5.70 10.96 11.88
C LEU A 109 6.41 9.60 11.74
N GLY A 110 7.39 9.50 10.84
CA GLY A 110 8.10 8.25 10.62
C GLY A 110 7.39 7.30 9.66
N LYS A 111 6.22 7.64 9.12
CA LYS A 111 5.41 6.73 8.30
C LYS A 111 6.00 6.53 6.91
N ARG A 112 5.79 5.32 6.36
CA ARG A 112 5.85 5.08 4.92
C ARG A 112 4.52 5.45 4.28
N ILE A 113 4.52 5.84 3.02
CA ILE A 113 3.33 6.32 2.33
C ILE A 113 3.26 5.63 0.97
N CYS A 114 2.13 5.01 0.66
CA CYS A 114 1.81 4.59 -0.70
C CYS A 114 0.68 5.48 -1.21
N VAL A 115 0.99 6.32 -2.19
CA VAL A 115 0.02 7.22 -2.81
C VAL A 115 -0.68 6.50 -3.95
N VAL A 116 -2.01 6.52 -3.95
CA VAL A 116 -2.83 5.96 -5.03
C VAL A 116 -2.99 7.01 -6.12
N SER A 117 -2.63 6.62 -7.33
CA SER A 117 -2.71 7.51 -8.47
C SER A 117 -4.16 7.66 -8.97
N PRO A 118 -4.61 8.85 -9.42
CA PRO A 118 -6.03 9.13 -9.66
C PRO A 118 -6.63 8.33 -10.83
N GLU A 119 -5.81 7.81 -11.73
CA GLU A 119 -6.25 6.99 -12.86
C GLU A 119 -6.81 5.63 -12.42
N LEU A 120 -6.46 5.14 -11.23
CA LEU A 120 -7.14 3.97 -10.64
C LEU A 120 -8.63 4.23 -10.40
N HIS A 121 -9.03 5.51 -10.33
CA HIS A 121 -10.42 5.96 -10.22
C HIS A 121 -10.94 6.60 -11.52
N GLY A 122 -10.24 6.42 -12.65
CA GLY A 122 -10.65 6.90 -13.97
C GLY A 122 -10.46 8.40 -14.20
N ARG A 123 -9.56 9.06 -13.46
CA ARG A 123 -9.24 10.49 -13.61
C ARG A 123 -7.83 10.71 -14.17
N GLY A 124 -7.50 11.94 -14.55
CA GLY A 124 -6.15 12.30 -15.00
C GLY A 124 -5.15 12.31 -13.85
N HIS A 125 -3.93 11.82 -14.10
CA HIS A 125 -2.87 11.68 -13.07
C HIS A 125 -1.80 12.77 -13.12
N ASP A 126 -1.74 13.55 -14.22
CA ASP A 126 -0.66 14.52 -14.47
C ASP A 126 -0.45 15.49 -13.31
N ALA A 127 -1.53 16.01 -12.73
CA ALA A 127 -1.47 16.99 -11.63
C ALA A 127 -0.83 16.37 -10.39
N LEU A 128 -1.32 15.22 -9.93
CA LEU A 128 -0.74 14.51 -8.79
C LEU A 128 0.72 14.12 -9.07
N TRP A 129 1.04 13.62 -10.26
CA TRP A 129 2.41 13.19 -10.56
C TRP A 129 3.40 14.36 -10.53
N GLN A 130 3.02 15.51 -11.09
CA GLN A 130 3.82 16.75 -10.98
C GLN A 130 4.01 17.16 -9.52
N GLN A 131 2.94 17.10 -8.72
CA GLN A 131 3.00 17.39 -7.29
C GLN A 131 3.99 16.46 -6.55
N LEU A 132 4.01 15.17 -6.91
CA LEU A 132 4.87 14.16 -6.28
C LEU A 132 6.36 14.28 -6.64
N LEU A 133 6.73 15.07 -7.66
CA LEU A 133 8.15 15.28 -8.02
C LEU A 133 8.97 15.87 -6.85
N GLU A 134 8.35 16.64 -5.96
CA GLU A 134 8.99 17.17 -4.75
C GLU A 134 9.49 16.06 -3.80
N PHE A 135 8.89 14.86 -3.89
CA PHE A 135 9.20 13.72 -3.03
C PHE A 135 9.94 12.59 -3.77
N ARG A 136 10.40 12.79 -5.01
CA ARG A 136 11.03 11.73 -5.81
C ARG A 136 12.26 11.06 -5.16
N SER A 137 12.92 11.75 -4.23
CA SER A 137 14.06 11.23 -3.47
C SER A 137 13.68 10.65 -2.10
N GLN A 138 12.39 10.58 -1.76
CA GLN A 138 11.91 10.03 -0.49
C GLN A 138 11.74 8.51 -0.61
N ASP A 139 12.67 7.75 -0.04
CA ASP A 139 12.63 6.27 -0.02
C ASP A 139 11.39 5.68 0.68
N ARG A 140 10.68 6.49 1.47
CA ARG A 140 9.47 6.11 2.22
C ARG A 140 8.18 6.39 1.45
N LEU A 141 8.25 6.96 0.26
CA LEU A 141 7.09 7.26 -0.58
C LEU A 141 7.08 6.35 -1.81
N THR A 142 5.98 5.66 -2.04
CA THR A 142 5.74 4.82 -3.22
C THR A 142 4.47 5.26 -3.94
N LEU A 143 4.39 5.02 -5.24
CA LEU A 143 3.22 5.27 -6.07
C LEU A 143 2.55 3.94 -6.46
N CYS A 144 1.24 3.85 -6.27
CA CYS A 144 0.41 2.79 -6.84
C CYS A 144 -0.29 3.34 -8.09
N THR A 145 0.04 2.77 -9.24
CA THR A 145 -0.41 3.21 -10.56
C THR A 145 -0.60 2.02 -11.49
N ASP A 146 -1.56 2.11 -12.41
CA ASP A 146 -1.72 1.17 -13.53
C ASP A 146 -0.78 1.49 -14.71
N LEU A 147 0.01 2.56 -14.58
CA LEU A 147 0.95 3.07 -15.59
C LEU A 147 2.41 3.01 -15.10
N PRO A 148 2.92 1.86 -14.62
CA PRO A 148 4.23 1.79 -13.98
C PRO A 148 5.40 2.14 -14.92
N ALA A 149 5.29 1.85 -16.22
CA ALA A 149 6.33 2.19 -17.20
C ALA A 149 6.40 3.70 -17.46
N ASP A 150 5.24 4.36 -17.54
CA ASP A 150 5.16 5.81 -17.74
C ASP A 150 5.64 6.52 -16.47
N ALA A 151 5.24 6.05 -15.29
CA ALA A 151 5.73 6.55 -14.01
C ALA A 151 7.26 6.43 -13.89
N ALA A 152 7.84 5.29 -14.27
CA ALA A 152 9.29 5.11 -14.26
C ALA A 152 10.00 6.14 -15.14
N THR A 153 9.45 6.45 -16.32
CA THR A 153 9.99 7.48 -17.22
C THR A 153 9.81 8.89 -16.63
N PHE A 154 8.64 9.17 -16.07
CA PHE A 154 8.27 10.48 -15.56
C PHE A 154 9.08 10.90 -14.32
N PHE A 155 9.34 9.96 -13.40
CA PHE A 155 10.04 10.21 -12.13
C PHE A 155 11.56 10.00 -12.19
N THR A 156 12.12 9.78 -13.39
CA THR A 156 13.59 9.66 -13.60
C THR A 156 14.33 10.96 -13.25
#